data_AF-A0A7X2PFG4-F1
#
_entry.id   AF-A0A7X2PFG4-F1
#
_cell.length_a   1.000
_cell.length_b   1.000
_cell.length_c   1.000
_cell.angle_alpha   90.00
_cell.angle_beta   90.00
_cell.angle_gamma   90.00
#
_symmetry.space_group_name_H-M   'P 1'
#
loop_
_entity.id
_entity.type
_entity.pdbx_description
1 polymer ?
#
loop_
_entity_poly.entity_id
_entity_poly.type
_entity_poly.pdbx_seq_one_letter_code
_entity_poly.pdbx_strand_id
1 'polypeptide(L)'
;MAVLLVGIGLERLRRVSPPGEPERRLLSLARTSERWLIEGSGPLHQTFAVEVAQISPSRQVKQRQLEVWSDPRNARFALRLSDVSGQLEFGEWAPAAEKKYVFDRSRGPAIVRVSESQGAETGLRHRYASRANLGSIEAHFAEWLRDRRWRPVSFSADFAEFCSEDDVRLRLEKSGSESTVLRMSASRIMDGVRVTLTLDLDPRTHQARRLEIRWLAEDGAEALVQMTTGKAEILDAASMQPAVFQPDLGLRVGALRSRSTSAPSPAPVPAFREGPGSERVLENRILILETLHRMGADDGDEIAIGRRPDGGLVLEGIVGTARRREQISSLIEGLLPKDAITMHILDAETGWPFPESAPSRRAPPVPPATTAGIGQTLLGGAVSAYLDKQHLEETTGHYLHRITVANWSLMSEAWALYRLSHAVLPEEEARLSPAFRERLGRLVTEHSGSLSLHARQLLSLLEPLQIEAQGTSSLASCTPPASNWQTTAGSIFERAKRFSRELQKLAPNPSSPAPQPDSLDLRDIRSELTCLARDR
;
A
#
# COMPACT_ATOMS: atom_id res chain seq x y z
N MET A 1 6.22 -9.73 -57.89
CA MET A 1 5.11 -9.13 -57.13
C MET A 1 4.30 -10.25 -56.50
N ALA A 2 4.56 -10.57 -55.24
CA ALA A 2 3.79 -11.55 -54.48
C ALA A 2 3.01 -10.77 -53.41
N VAL A 3 1.68 -10.83 -53.49
CA VAL A 3 0.74 -10.17 -52.57
C VAL A 3 0.59 -11.06 -51.34
N LEU A 4 1.11 -10.61 -50.21
CA LEU A 4 0.90 -11.23 -48.90
C LEU A 4 -0.45 -10.73 -48.35
N LEU A 5 -1.47 -11.58 -48.44
CA LEU A 5 -2.79 -11.37 -47.82
C LEU A 5 -2.65 -11.47 -46.30
N VAL A 6 -2.65 -10.33 -45.62
CA VAL A 6 -2.84 -10.24 -44.17
C VAL A 6 -4.32 -10.48 -43.89
N GLY A 7 -4.65 -11.70 -43.46
CA GLY A 7 -5.98 -12.07 -42.99
C GLY A 7 -6.28 -11.42 -41.64
N ILE A 8 -6.76 -10.18 -41.64
CA ILE A 8 -7.37 -9.55 -40.47
C ILE A 8 -8.74 -10.20 -40.27
N GLY A 9 -8.79 -11.20 -39.39
CA GLY A 9 -10.03 -11.86 -38.98
C GLY A 9 -10.94 -10.88 -38.25
N LEU A 10 -12.07 -10.53 -38.87
CA LEU A 10 -13.21 -9.87 -38.23
C LEU A 10 -13.84 -10.82 -37.19
N GLU A 11 -13.28 -10.86 -35.99
CA GLU A 11 -13.96 -11.42 -34.82
C GLU A 11 -15.17 -10.53 -34.49
N ARG A 12 -16.34 -10.94 -34.99
CA ARG A 12 -17.63 -10.35 -34.63
C ARG A 12 -17.74 -10.28 -33.10
N LEU A 13 -18.05 -9.09 -32.61
CA LEU A 13 -18.43 -8.78 -31.23
C LEU A 13 -19.64 -9.63 -30.80
N ARG A 14 -19.41 -10.89 -30.42
CA ARG A 14 -20.36 -11.69 -29.66
C ARG A 14 -20.53 -10.99 -28.31
N ARG A 15 -21.78 -10.71 -27.94
CA ARG A 15 -22.13 -10.24 -26.59
C ARG A 15 -21.48 -11.18 -25.57
N VAL A 16 -20.72 -10.60 -24.67
CA VAL A 16 -19.97 -11.29 -23.64
C VAL A 16 -20.98 -11.77 -22.60
N SER A 17 -21.11 -13.09 -22.44
CA SER A 17 -21.81 -13.63 -21.28
C SER A 17 -20.90 -13.47 -20.06
N PRO A 18 -21.46 -13.17 -18.87
CA PRO A 18 -20.70 -13.22 -17.62
C PRO A 18 -20.03 -14.61 -17.48
N PRO A 19 -18.91 -14.70 -16.73
CA PRO A 19 -18.21 -15.97 -16.54
C PRO A 19 -19.20 -17.02 -16.05
N GLY A 20 -19.22 -18.16 -16.73
CA GLY A 20 -20.07 -19.27 -16.37
C GLY A 20 -19.77 -19.76 -14.95
N GLU A 21 -20.75 -20.44 -14.36
CA GLU A 21 -20.59 -21.12 -13.08
C GLU A 21 -19.37 -22.07 -13.04
N PRO A 22 -19.03 -22.83 -14.11
CA PRO A 22 -17.87 -23.70 -14.11
C PRO A 22 -16.54 -22.96 -13.90
N GLU A 23 -16.35 -21.80 -14.53
CA GLU A 23 -15.12 -21.02 -14.43
C GLU A 23 -14.95 -20.42 -13.04
N ARG A 24 -16.04 -19.87 -12.47
CA ARG A 24 -16.02 -19.34 -11.10
C ARG A 24 -15.70 -20.44 -10.08
N ARG A 25 -16.32 -21.61 -10.24
CA ARG A 25 -16.07 -22.77 -9.37
C ARG A 25 -14.62 -23.23 -9.46
N LEU A 26 -14.07 -23.35 -10.68
CA LEU A 26 -12.70 -23.77 -10.89
C LEU A 26 -11.69 -22.78 -10.28
N LEU A 27 -11.91 -21.48 -10.47
CA LEU A 27 -11.07 -20.44 -9.88
C LEU A 27 -11.12 -20.46 -8.35
N SER A 28 -12.31 -20.68 -7.78
CA SER A 28 -12.46 -20.85 -6.33
C SER A 28 -11.68 -22.07 -5.82
N LEU A 29 -11.73 -23.21 -6.53
CA LEU A 29 -10.96 -24.40 -6.17
C LEU A 29 -9.45 -24.15 -6.23
N ALA A 30 -8.97 -23.46 -7.27
CA ALA A 30 -7.57 -23.09 -7.41
C ALA A 30 -7.11 -22.19 -6.25
N ARG A 31 -7.90 -21.17 -5.90
CA ARG A 31 -7.63 -20.29 -4.74
C ARG A 31 -7.56 -21.05 -3.43
N THR A 32 -8.49 -21.96 -3.20
CA THR A 32 -8.48 -22.78 -1.98
C THR A 32 -7.24 -23.68 -1.93
N SER A 33 -6.85 -24.27 -3.07
CA SER A 33 -5.67 -25.13 -3.17
C SER A 33 -4.37 -24.38 -2.88
N GLU A 34 -4.17 -23.19 -3.49
CA GLU A 34 -3.01 -22.34 -3.19
C GLU A 34 -3.04 -21.77 -1.77
N ARG A 35 -4.21 -21.35 -1.29
CA ARG A 35 -4.36 -20.84 0.08
C ARG A 35 -3.91 -21.86 1.10
N TRP A 36 -4.22 -23.14 0.91
CA TRP A 36 -3.76 -24.20 1.82
C TRP A 36 -2.23 -24.31 1.87
N LEU A 37 -1.53 -24.07 0.76
CA LEU A 37 -0.06 -24.01 0.73
C LEU A 37 0.48 -22.77 1.45
N ILE A 38 -0.18 -21.62 1.28
CA ILE A 38 0.28 -20.30 1.76
C ILE A 38 -0.04 -20.09 3.24
N GLU A 39 -1.25 -20.44 3.66
CA GLU A 39 -1.71 -20.40 5.05
C GLU A 39 -1.37 -21.68 5.81
N GLY A 40 -0.71 -22.63 5.13
CA GLY A 40 -0.18 -23.84 5.76
C GLY A 40 0.64 -23.49 6.99
N SER A 41 0.58 -24.35 8.00
CA SER A 41 1.15 -24.10 9.33
C SER A 41 2.67 -23.91 9.38
N GLY A 42 3.39 -24.08 8.27
CA GLY A 42 4.84 -24.08 8.24
C GLY A 42 5.40 -22.99 7.33
N PRO A 43 6.72 -22.71 7.44
CA PRO A 43 7.37 -21.87 6.47
C PRO A 43 7.27 -22.43 5.05
N LEU A 44 7.19 -21.54 4.07
CA LEU A 44 6.98 -21.87 2.66
C LEU A 44 8.20 -21.44 1.83
N HIS A 45 8.62 -22.33 0.94
CA HIS A 45 9.63 -22.05 -0.08
C HIS A 45 9.02 -22.26 -1.47
N GLN A 46 9.09 -21.23 -2.32
CA GLN A 46 8.63 -21.27 -3.70
C GLN A 46 9.75 -20.87 -4.66
N THR A 47 9.83 -21.57 -5.79
CA THR A 47 10.68 -21.19 -6.93
C THR A 47 9.83 -21.07 -8.18
N PHE A 48 10.16 -20.09 -9.02
CA PHE A 48 9.51 -19.85 -10.29
C PHE A 48 10.55 -19.59 -11.38
N ALA A 49 10.33 -20.18 -12.55
CA ALA A 49 10.97 -19.73 -13.77
C ALA A 49 10.18 -18.54 -14.32
N VAL A 50 10.85 -17.41 -14.53
CA VAL A 50 10.24 -16.18 -15.02
C VAL A 50 10.80 -15.87 -16.41
N GLU A 51 9.92 -15.69 -17.38
CA GLU A 51 10.25 -15.21 -18.71
C GLU A 51 9.61 -13.86 -18.93
N VAL A 52 10.43 -12.86 -19.26
CA VAL A 52 9.95 -11.53 -19.68
C VAL A 52 10.33 -11.37 -21.14
N ALA A 53 9.34 -11.16 -22.00
CA ALA A 53 9.57 -11.07 -23.43
C ALA A 53 8.83 -9.89 -24.05
N GLN A 54 9.54 -9.18 -24.92
CA GLN A 54 8.95 -8.33 -25.94
C GLN A 54 8.84 -9.19 -27.20
N ILE A 55 7.64 -9.40 -27.72
CA ILE A 55 7.38 -10.26 -28.89
C ILE A 55 7.43 -9.44 -30.18
N SER A 56 6.90 -8.22 -30.14
CA SER A 56 6.83 -7.25 -31.25
C SER A 56 7.14 -5.84 -30.73
N PRO A 57 7.82 -4.96 -31.47
CA PRO A 57 8.31 -5.12 -32.86
C PRO A 57 9.60 -5.95 -33.00
N SER A 58 10.40 -6.09 -31.93
CA SER A 58 11.62 -6.89 -31.93
C SER A 58 11.54 -7.95 -30.83
N ARG A 59 11.70 -9.22 -31.22
CA ARG A 59 11.65 -10.32 -30.25
C ARG A 59 12.88 -10.27 -29.34
N GLN A 60 12.66 -9.99 -28.06
CA GLN A 60 13.66 -10.04 -27.00
C GLN A 60 13.09 -10.85 -25.84
N VAL A 61 13.88 -11.75 -25.28
CA VAL A 61 13.46 -12.63 -24.19
C VAL A 61 14.53 -12.61 -23.12
N LYS A 62 14.13 -12.42 -21.86
CA LYS A 62 15.00 -12.62 -20.70
C LYS A 62 14.38 -13.65 -19.78
N GLN A 63 15.21 -14.62 -19.40
CA GLN A 63 14.86 -15.66 -18.45
C GLN A 63 15.50 -15.34 -17.09
N ARG A 64 14.75 -15.62 -16.04
CA ARG A 64 15.08 -15.33 -14.65
C ARG A 64 14.57 -16.45 -13.75
N GLN A 65 15.11 -16.49 -12.54
CA GLN A 65 14.62 -17.34 -11.47
C GLN A 65 14.16 -16.47 -10.32
N LEU A 66 12.90 -16.64 -9.90
CA LEU A 66 12.34 -16.02 -8.71
C LEU A 66 12.29 -17.08 -7.60
N GLU A 67 12.86 -16.77 -6.45
CA GLU A 67 12.79 -17.59 -5.25
C GLU A 67 12.15 -16.79 -4.12
N VAL A 68 11.20 -17.39 -3.41
CA VAL A 68 10.44 -16.76 -2.34
C VAL A 68 10.45 -17.66 -1.11
N TRP A 69 10.83 -17.09 0.02
CA TRP A 69 10.84 -17.73 1.32
C TRP A 69 9.92 -16.93 2.26
N SER A 70 8.97 -17.60 2.90
CA SER A 70 8.05 -16.96 3.83
C SER A 70 7.97 -17.78 5.10
N ASP A 71 8.15 -17.12 6.24
CA ASP A 71 7.91 -17.67 7.57
C ASP A 71 6.99 -16.71 8.32
N PRO A 72 5.66 -16.86 8.14
CA PRO A 72 4.70 -15.94 8.72
C PRO A 72 4.70 -15.97 10.26
N ARG A 73 5.07 -17.10 10.88
CA ARG A 73 5.09 -17.25 12.34
C ARG A 73 6.14 -16.36 13.01
N ASN A 74 7.32 -16.26 12.39
CA ASN A 74 8.41 -15.45 12.91
C ASN A 74 8.50 -14.09 12.23
N ALA A 75 7.51 -13.74 11.40
CA ALA A 75 7.57 -12.57 10.53
C ALA A 75 8.93 -12.47 9.85
N ARG A 76 9.30 -13.50 9.07
CA ARG A 76 10.49 -13.48 8.19
C ARG A 76 10.10 -13.69 6.74
N PHE A 77 10.75 -12.97 5.84
CA PHE A 77 10.49 -13.05 4.40
C PHE A 77 11.77 -12.82 3.61
N ALA A 78 11.94 -13.55 2.51
CA ALA A 78 12.98 -13.26 1.53
C ALA A 78 12.46 -13.50 0.12
N LEU A 79 12.85 -12.63 -0.81
CA LEU A 79 12.55 -12.72 -2.22
C LEU A 79 13.84 -12.46 -2.99
N ARG A 80 14.18 -13.35 -3.91
CA ARG A 80 15.39 -13.26 -4.73
C ARG A 80 15.01 -13.44 -6.19
N LEU A 81 15.37 -12.48 -7.03
CA LEU A 81 15.24 -12.55 -8.47
C LEU A 81 16.65 -12.55 -9.08
N SER A 82 17.01 -13.65 -9.71
CA SER A 82 18.31 -13.85 -10.34
C SER A 82 18.18 -14.05 -11.84
N ASP A 83 19.22 -13.69 -12.58
CA ASP A 83 19.33 -14.04 -14.00
C ASP A 83 19.70 -15.52 -14.20
N VAL A 84 19.76 -15.97 -15.46
CA VAL A 84 20.14 -17.36 -15.82
C VAL A 84 21.55 -17.77 -15.37
N SER A 85 22.43 -16.81 -15.08
CA SER A 85 23.77 -17.09 -14.55
C SER A 85 23.81 -17.20 -13.03
N GLY A 86 22.65 -17.02 -12.37
CA GLY A 86 22.51 -17.00 -10.92
C GLY A 86 22.92 -15.67 -10.28
N GLN A 87 23.21 -14.63 -11.08
CA GLN A 87 23.51 -13.31 -10.54
C GLN A 87 22.23 -12.64 -10.07
N LEU A 88 22.24 -12.13 -8.84
CA LEU A 88 21.10 -11.44 -8.25
C LEU A 88 20.83 -10.12 -8.99
N GLU A 89 19.61 -9.95 -9.50
CA GLU A 89 19.14 -8.69 -10.10
C GLU A 89 18.34 -7.87 -9.08
N PHE A 90 17.51 -8.53 -8.28
CA PHE A 90 16.70 -7.91 -7.24
C PHE A 90 16.59 -8.84 -6.02
N GLY A 91 16.63 -8.27 -4.83
CA GLY A 91 16.50 -9.02 -3.59
C GLY A 91 15.78 -8.20 -2.52
N GLU A 92 14.88 -8.84 -1.80
CA GLU A 92 14.26 -8.30 -0.60
C GLU A 92 14.46 -9.29 0.55
N TRP A 93 14.91 -8.79 1.70
CA TRP A 93 15.06 -9.58 2.91
C TRP A 93 14.44 -8.86 4.09
N ALA A 94 13.54 -9.55 4.77
CA ALA A 94 12.97 -9.12 6.03
C ALA A 94 13.25 -10.19 7.09
N PRO A 95 14.37 -10.12 7.84
CA PRO A 95 14.69 -11.09 8.88
C PRO A 95 13.80 -10.97 10.13
N ALA A 96 13.03 -9.88 10.25
CA ALA A 96 12.05 -9.63 11.30
C ALA A 96 11.08 -8.53 10.83
N ALA A 97 9.91 -8.42 11.47
CA ALA A 97 8.83 -7.47 11.12
C ALA A 97 9.32 -6.02 10.86
N GLU A 98 10.26 -5.51 11.65
CA GLU A 98 10.71 -4.11 11.59
C GLU A 98 12.01 -3.89 10.79
N LYS A 99 12.56 -4.94 10.16
CA LYS A 99 13.83 -4.87 9.45
C LYS A 99 13.63 -5.32 8.02
N LYS A 100 13.85 -4.41 7.08
CA LYS A 100 13.80 -4.68 5.65
C LYS A 100 15.09 -4.21 4.96
N TYR A 101 15.60 -5.06 4.10
CA TYR A 101 16.74 -4.81 3.22
C TYR A 101 16.28 -5.00 1.79
N VAL A 102 16.67 -4.08 0.91
CA VAL A 102 16.39 -4.17 -0.52
C VAL A 102 17.69 -4.03 -1.29
N PHE A 103 17.88 -4.92 -2.24
CA PHE A 103 18.92 -4.86 -3.27
C PHE A 103 18.24 -4.73 -4.62
N ASP A 104 18.71 -3.79 -5.42
CA ASP A 104 18.25 -3.61 -6.79
C ASP A 104 19.44 -3.23 -7.65
N ARG A 105 19.84 -4.14 -8.54
CA ARG A 105 21.01 -3.96 -9.40
C ARG A 105 20.90 -2.73 -10.29
N SER A 106 19.69 -2.33 -10.66
CA SER A 106 19.46 -1.12 -11.45
C SER A 106 19.75 0.17 -10.67
N ARG A 107 19.66 0.11 -9.33
CA ARG A 107 19.94 1.22 -8.40
C ARG A 107 21.38 1.24 -7.88
N GLY A 108 22.11 0.14 -8.05
CA GLY A 108 23.53 0.02 -7.71
C GLY A 108 23.87 -1.26 -6.94
N PRO A 109 25.15 -1.47 -6.60
CA PRO A 109 25.60 -2.71 -5.95
C PRO A 109 25.35 -2.76 -4.44
N ALA A 110 24.77 -1.71 -3.85
CA ALA A 110 24.61 -1.57 -2.41
C ALA A 110 23.22 -2.03 -1.95
N ILE A 111 23.18 -2.65 -0.78
CA ILE A 111 21.93 -2.94 -0.07
C ILE A 111 21.49 -1.69 0.67
N VAL A 112 20.23 -1.30 0.47
CA VAL A 112 19.60 -0.20 1.19
C VAL A 112 18.73 -0.77 2.31
N ARG A 113 18.93 -0.28 3.54
CA ARG A 113 17.99 -0.51 4.64
C ARG A 113 16.85 0.48 4.47
N VAL A 114 15.64 -0.03 4.30
CA VAL A 114 14.45 0.79 4.06
C VAL A 114 13.61 0.80 5.33
N SER A 115 13.33 1.99 5.87
CA SER A 115 12.25 2.16 6.84
C SER A 115 10.93 2.00 6.10
N GLU A 116 10.01 1.24 6.67
CA GLU A 116 8.78 0.81 6.01
C GLU A 116 7.87 2.00 5.65
N SER A 117 7.99 2.55 4.43
CA SER A 117 7.05 3.52 3.87
C SER A 117 5.83 2.78 3.29
N GLN A 118 4.62 3.13 3.72
CA GLN A 118 3.38 2.45 3.35
C GLN A 118 2.84 2.95 1.99
N GLY A 119 3.21 2.28 0.91
CA GLY A 119 2.57 2.43 -0.40
C GLY A 119 1.43 1.43 -0.58
N ALA A 120 0.31 1.87 -1.17
CA ALA A 120 -0.80 1.00 -1.53
C ALA A 120 -0.35 -0.07 -2.54
N GLU A 121 -0.69 -1.34 -2.27
CA GLU A 121 -0.39 -2.46 -3.18
C GLU A 121 -1.03 -2.18 -4.54
N THR A 122 -0.21 -2.04 -5.57
CA THR A 122 -0.70 -1.88 -6.94
C THR A 122 -0.49 -3.20 -7.67
N GLY A 123 -1.58 -3.90 -8.03
CA GLY A 123 -1.48 -5.15 -8.79
C GLY A 123 -0.70 -4.98 -10.10
N LEU A 124 -0.02 -6.04 -10.57
CA LEU A 124 0.83 -6.05 -11.78
C LEU A 124 0.14 -5.47 -13.03
N ARG A 125 -1.19 -5.52 -13.04
CA ARG A 125 -2.08 -5.07 -14.12
C ARG A 125 -2.28 -3.56 -14.21
N HIS A 126 -2.16 -2.79 -13.13
CA HIS A 126 -2.45 -1.35 -13.13
C HIS A 126 -1.27 -0.49 -13.58
N ARG A 127 -0.08 -1.08 -13.71
CA ARG A 127 1.17 -0.35 -13.98
C ARG A 127 1.53 -0.25 -15.47
N TYR A 128 0.59 -0.56 -16.37
CA TYR A 128 0.86 -0.71 -17.80
C TYR A 128 0.02 0.21 -18.69
N ALA A 129 0.20 1.54 -18.57
CA ALA A 129 -0.48 2.54 -19.41
C ALA A 129 0.40 3.19 -20.49
N SER A 130 1.71 2.89 -20.56
CA SER A 130 2.60 3.53 -21.55
C SER A 130 3.58 2.56 -22.20
N ARG A 131 3.51 2.42 -23.54
CA ARG A 131 4.44 1.73 -24.47
C ARG A 131 5.26 0.56 -23.89
N ALA A 132 4.83 -0.66 -24.21
CA ALA A 132 5.51 -1.91 -23.87
C ALA A 132 6.88 -2.04 -24.56
N ASN A 133 7.92 -1.49 -23.94
CA ASN A 133 9.31 -1.88 -24.22
C ASN A 133 9.83 -2.81 -23.12
N LEU A 134 10.77 -3.69 -23.43
CA LEU A 134 11.27 -4.69 -22.49
C LEU A 134 11.73 -4.08 -21.15
N GLY A 135 12.46 -2.98 -21.17
CA GLY A 135 12.96 -2.34 -19.95
C GLY A 135 11.86 -1.86 -19.01
N SER A 136 10.78 -1.28 -19.57
CA SER A 136 9.60 -0.92 -18.78
C SER A 136 8.91 -2.15 -18.17
N ILE A 137 8.93 -3.31 -18.84
CA ILE A 137 8.25 -4.54 -18.37
C ILE A 137 8.99 -5.11 -17.20
N GLU A 138 10.30 -5.11 -17.28
CA GLU A 138 11.17 -5.53 -16.20
C GLU A 138 11.03 -4.60 -15.00
N ALA A 139 10.99 -3.28 -15.21
CA ALA A 139 10.80 -2.31 -14.14
C ALA A 139 9.48 -2.52 -13.39
N HIS A 140 8.35 -2.60 -14.10
CA HIS A 140 7.04 -2.82 -13.49
C HIS A 140 6.90 -4.21 -12.86
N PHE A 141 7.52 -5.24 -13.45
CA PHE A 141 7.56 -6.57 -12.85
C PHE A 141 8.34 -6.55 -11.52
N ALA A 142 9.51 -5.91 -11.48
CA ALA A 142 10.28 -5.73 -10.26
C ALA A 142 9.50 -4.90 -9.22
N GLU A 143 8.81 -3.84 -9.65
CA GLU A 143 7.97 -3.02 -8.78
C GLU A 143 6.81 -3.82 -8.19
N TRP A 144 6.14 -4.66 -8.99
CA TRP A 144 5.12 -5.56 -8.51
C TRP A 144 5.65 -6.57 -7.50
N LEU A 145 6.86 -7.11 -7.69
CA LEU A 145 7.50 -7.97 -6.69
C LEU A 145 7.75 -7.23 -5.38
N ARG A 146 8.16 -5.96 -5.43
CA ARG A 146 8.36 -5.11 -4.23
C ARG A 146 7.07 -4.83 -3.46
N ASP A 147 5.96 -4.72 -4.17
CA ASP A 147 4.64 -4.45 -3.59
C ASP A 147 4.07 -5.65 -2.83
N ARG A 148 4.54 -6.88 -3.10
CA ARG A 148 4.09 -8.10 -2.44
C ARG A 148 4.69 -8.20 -1.03
N ARG A 149 4.18 -7.34 -0.14
CA ARG A 149 4.55 -7.27 1.27
C ARG A 149 4.28 -8.61 1.96
N TRP A 150 5.34 -9.33 2.32
CA TRP A 150 5.27 -10.50 3.20
C TRP A 150 4.48 -11.71 2.68
N ARG A 151 4.02 -11.68 1.43
CA ARG A 151 3.10 -12.68 0.88
C ARG A 151 3.80 -13.58 -0.13
N PRO A 152 3.71 -14.91 0.04
CA PRO A 152 4.00 -15.86 -1.02
C PRO A 152 3.25 -15.51 -2.31
N VAL A 153 3.78 -15.94 -3.44
CA VAL A 153 3.13 -15.71 -4.74
C VAL A 153 1.97 -16.69 -4.89
N SER A 154 0.77 -16.15 -5.19
CA SER A 154 -0.47 -16.90 -5.47
C SER A 154 -1.00 -16.51 -6.83
N PHE A 155 -0.80 -17.37 -7.84
CA PHE A 155 -1.24 -17.08 -9.20
C PHE A 155 -2.76 -17.03 -9.31
N SER A 156 -3.47 -17.88 -8.57
CA SER A 156 -4.93 -17.91 -8.60
C SER A 156 -5.55 -16.71 -7.89
N ALA A 157 -4.91 -16.16 -6.84
CA ALA A 157 -5.37 -14.92 -6.21
C ALA A 157 -5.19 -13.73 -7.14
N ASP A 158 -4.01 -13.59 -7.78
CA ASP A 158 -3.75 -12.53 -8.75
C ASP A 158 -4.71 -12.59 -9.94
N PHE A 159 -4.94 -13.80 -10.46
CA PHE A 159 -5.87 -14.01 -11.57
C PHE A 159 -7.32 -13.68 -11.17
N ALA A 160 -7.75 -14.06 -9.96
CA ALA A 160 -9.08 -13.75 -9.47
C ALA A 160 -9.30 -12.27 -9.22
N GLU A 161 -8.28 -11.56 -8.73
CA GLU A 161 -8.32 -10.11 -8.58
C GLU A 161 -8.53 -9.44 -9.96
N PHE A 162 -7.79 -9.87 -10.98
CA PHE A 162 -8.01 -9.40 -12.35
C PHE A 162 -9.42 -9.71 -12.86
N CYS A 163 -9.96 -10.91 -12.57
CA CYS A 163 -11.31 -11.29 -12.98
C CYS A 163 -12.43 -10.56 -12.25
N SER A 164 -12.13 -9.86 -11.15
CA SER A 164 -13.12 -9.12 -10.37
C SER A 164 -13.45 -7.74 -10.95
N GLU A 165 -12.67 -7.28 -11.93
CA GLU A 165 -12.88 -6.00 -12.58
C GLU A 165 -13.95 -6.09 -13.69
N ASP A 166 -14.55 -4.94 -13.99
CA ASP A 166 -15.53 -4.81 -15.06
C ASP A 166 -14.91 -5.12 -16.45
N ASP A 167 -15.76 -5.51 -17.40
CA ASP A 167 -15.42 -5.80 -18.80
C ASP A 167 -14.43 -6.95 -19.03
N VAL A 168 -14.17 -7.78 -18.01
CA VAL A 168 -13.30 -8.95 -18.14
C VAL A 168 -14.02 -10.11 -18.82
N ARG A 169 -13.39 -10.63 -19.88
CA ARG A 169 -13.83 -11.82 -20.60
C ARG A 169 -13.08 -13.03 -20.12
N LEU A 170 -13.77 -13.94 -19.46
CA LEU A 170 -13.19 -15.21 -18.98
C LEU A 170 -13.51 -16.34 -19.95
N ARG A 171 -12.52 -17.20 -20.19
CA ARG A 171 -12.61 -18.40 -21.02
C ARG A 171 -11.91 -19.55 -20.31
N LEU A 172 -12.54 -20.72 -20.32
CA LEU A 172 -11.94 -21.97 -19.86
C LEU A 172 -11.75 -22.92 -21.03
N GLU A 173 -10.54 -23.46 -21.15
CA GLU A 173 -10.17 -24.44 -22.14
C GLU A 173 -9.49 -25.63 -21.49
N LYS A 174 -9.72 -26.82 -22.03
CA LYS A 174 -8.87 -27.98 -21.77
C LYS A 174 -7.78 -27.97 -22.84
N SER A 175 -6.53 -27.81 -22.44
CA SER A 175 -5.40 -27.77 -23.38
C SER A 175 -4.71 -29.14 -23.45
N GLY A 176 -4.46 -29.62 -24.67
CA GLY A 176 -3.73 -30.87 -24.97
C GLY A 176 -4.64 -32.06 -25.34
N SER A 177 -4.14 -32.94 -26.21
CA SER A 177 -4.84 -34.16 -26.66
C SER A 177 -5.12 -35.16 -25.53
N GLU A 178 -4.44 -35.03 -24.39
CA GLU A 178 -4.60 -35.88 -23.21
C GLU A 178 -5.11 -35.13 -21.96
N SER A 179 -5.63 -33.91 -22.09
CA SER A 179 -6.22 -33.13 -20.97
C SER A 179 -5.30 -32.98 -19.73
N THR A 180 -4.02 -32.65 -19.93
CA THR A 180 -3.06 -32.52 -18.82
C THR A 180 -3.14 -31.18 -18.08
N VAL A 181 -3.82 -30.17 -18.64
CA VAL A 181 -3.90 -28.82 -18.08
C VAL A 181 -5.28 -28.20 -18.31
N LEU A 182 -5.85 -27.59 -17.27
CA LEU A 182 -7.00 -26.69 -17.38
C LEU A 182 -6.48 -25.26 -17.55
N ARG A 183 -6.82 -24.61 -18.66
CA ARG A 183 -6.37 -23.25 -18.96
C ARG A 183 -7.53 -22.27 -18.79
N MET A 184 -7.36 -21.32 -17.87
CA MET A 184 -8.24 -20.18 -17.74
C MET A 184 -7.59 -18.97 -18.41
N SER A 185 -8.33 -18.22 -19.22
CA SER A 185 -7.85 -16.98 -19.83
C SER A 185 -8.84 -15.86 -19.56
N ALA A 186 -8.36 -14.77 -18.99
CA ALA A 186 -9.13 -13.56 -18.73
C ALA A 186 -8.55 -12.43 -19.59
N SER A 187 -9.38 -11.67 -20.30
CA SER A 187 -8.89 -10.56 -21.13
C SER A 187 -9.77 -9.33 -21.01
N ARG A 188 -9.15 -8.15 -21.12
CA ARG A 188 -9.84 -6.85 -21.14
C ARG A 188 -9.02 -5.82 -21.93
N ILE A 189 -9.61 -4.68 -22.23
CA ILE A 189 -8.94 -3.55 -22.88
C ILE A 189 -8.81 -2.42 -21.86
N MET A 190 -7.61 -1.88 -21.69
CA MET A 190 -7.30 -0.75 -20.81
C MET A 190 -6.50 0.27 -21.62
N ASP A 191 -6.99 1.50 -21.75
CA ASP A 191 -6.27 2.59 -22.45
C ASP A 191 -5.72 2.18 -23.83
N GLY A 192 -6.50 1.44 -24.63
CA GLY A 192 -6.09 0.96 -25.95
C GLY A 192 -5.10 -0.23 -25.93
N VAL A 193 -4.82 -0.81 -24.76
CA VAL A 193 -4.00 -2.01 -24.61
C VAL A 193 -4.88 -3.19 -24.20
N ARG A 194 -4.87 -4.26 -24.99
CA ARG A 194 -5.49 -5.53 -24.59
C ARG A 194 -4.56 -6.26 -23.64
N VAL A 195 -5.03 -6.50 -22.43
CA VAL A 195 -4.34 -7.29 -21.41
C VAL A 195 -5.02 -8.65 -21.31
N THR A 196 -4.26 -9.73 -21.46
CA THR A 196 -4.72 -11.10 -21.32
C THR A 196 -3.91 -11.79 -20.23
N LEU A 197 -4.60 -12.29 -19.21
CA LEU A 197 -4.05 -13.20 -18.22
C LEU A 197 -4.42 -14.62 -18.59
N THR A 198 -3.46 -15.54 -18.50
CA THR A 198 -3.67 -16.97 -18.70
C THR A 198 -3.13 -17.73 -17.49
N LEU A 199 -3.98 -18.51 -16.85
CA LEU A 199 -3.68 -19.36 -15.70
C LEU A 199 -3.83 -20.83 -16.10
N ASP A 200 -2.74 -21.57 -16.01
CA ASP A 200 -2.73 -23.01 -16.23
C ASP A 200 -2.78 -23.74 -14.89
N LEU A 201 -3.75 -24.63 -14.74
CA LEU A 201 -4.02 -25.40 -13.53
C LEU A 201 -3.82 -26.90 -13.78
N ASP A 202 -3.33 -27.59 -12.76
CA ASP A 202 -3.36 -29.05 -12.70
C ASP A 202 -4.82 -29.54 -12.57
N PRO A 203 -5.30 -30.42 -13.46
CA PRO A 203 -6.70 -30.86 -13.47
C PRO A 203 -7.09 -31.69 -12.24
N ARG A 204 -6.14 -32.24 -11.49
CA ARG A 204 -6.39 -33.08 -10.31
C ARG A 204 -6.27 -32.27 -9.02
N THR A 205 -5.18 -31.51 -8.87
CA THR A 205 -4.89 -30.78 -7.64
C THR A 205 -5.42 -29.34 -7.65
N HIS A 206 -5.79 -28.85 -8.84
CA HIS A 206 -6.16 -27.45 -9.09
C HIS A 206 -5.05 -26.45 -8.73
N GLN A 207 -3.82 -26.92 -8.51
CA GLN A 207 -2.67 -26.05 -8.24
C GLN A 207 -2.28 -25.31 -9.51
N ALA A 208 -1.94 -24.03 -9.37
CA ALA A 208 -1.44 -23.23 -10.47
C ALA A 208 -0.03 -23.67 -10.86
N ARG A 209 0.14 -23.94 -12.16
CA ARG A 209 1.42 -24.34 -12.76
C ARG A 209 2.08 -23.17 -13.49
N ARG A 210 1.28 -22.30 -14.11
CA ARG A 210 1.79 -21.18 -14.91
C ARG A 210 0.81 -20.01 -14.87
N LEU A 211 1.34 -18.81 -14.72
CA LEU A 211 0.64 -17.56 -14.94
C LEU A 211 1.35 -16.80 -16.07
N GLU A 212 0.61 -16.43 -17.10
CA GLU A 212 1.09 -15.63 -18.23
C GLU A 212 0.27 -14.35 -18.28
N ILE A 213 0.94 -13.20 -18.40
CA ILE A 213 0.32 -11.90 -18.63
C ILE A 213 0.84 -11.42 -19.96
N ARG A 214 -0.07 -11.12 -20.87
CA ARG A 214 0.23 -10.68 -22.23
C ARG A 214 -0.43 -9.34 -22.48
N TRP A 215 0.35 -8.40 -23.00
CA TRP A 215 -0.09 -7.06 -23.40
C TRP A 215 0.02 -6.95 -24.92
N LEU A 216 -1.06 -6.48 -25.55
CA LEU A 216 -1.11 -6.19 -26.98
C LEU A 216 -1.65 -4.77 -27.17
N ALA A 217 -0.77 -3.86 -27.56
CA ALA A 217 -1.12 -2.49 -27.87
C ALA A 217 -1.79 -2.37 -29.26
N GLU A 218 -2.53 -1.28 -29.48
CA GLU A 218 -3.17 -0.97 -30.77
C GLU A 218 -2.19 -0.87 -31.94
N ASP A 219 -0.95 -0.44 -31.69
CA ASP A 219 0.12 -0.36 -32.70
C ASP A 219 0.77 -1.71 -33.02
N GLY A 220 0.29 -2.80 -32.41
CA GLY A 220 0.82 -4.14 -32.59
C GLY A 220 2.07 -4.44 -31.77
N ALA A 221 2.52 -3.53 -30.90
CA ALA A 221 3.53 -3.85 -29.90
C ALA A 221 2.97 -4.90 -28.94
N GLU A 222 3.77 -5.93 -28.68
CA GLU A 222 3.32 -7.08 -27.92
C GLU A 222 4.40 -7.49 -26.94
N ALA A 223 3.99 -7.77 -25.71
CA ALA A 223 4.89 -8.28 -24.70
C ALA A 223 4.19 -9.23 -23.73
N LEU A 224 4.99 -10.01 -23.02
CA LEU A 224 4.51 -10.94 -22.01
C LEU A 224 5.45 -11.07 -20.83
N VAL A 225 4.86 -11.41 -19.69
CA VAL A 225 5.54 -11.94 -18.50
C VAL A 225 4.92 -13.30 -18.23
N GLN A 226 5.74 -14.33 -18.21
CA GLN A 226 5.32 -15.69 -17.89
C GLN A 226 6.05 -16.15 -16.63
N MET A 227 5.31 -16.68 -15.67
CA MET A 227 5.85 -17.30 -14.47
C MET A 227 5.40 -18.75 -14.42
N THR A 228 6.34 -19.68 -14.27
CA THR A 228 6.07 -21.12 -14.17
C THR A 228 6.54 -21.62 -12.82
N THR A 229 5.66 -22.28 -12.08
CA THR A 229 5.97 -22.86 -10.77
C THR A 229 7.00 -23.97 -10.94
N GLY A 230 8.15 -23.83 -10.27
CA GLY A 230 9.16 -24.87 -10.17
C GLY A 230 8.88 -25.77 -8.98
N LYS A 231 9.17 -25.27 -7.79
CA LYS A 231 8.98 -25.95 -6.50
C LYS A 231 8.09 -25.11 -5.60
N ALA A 232 7.18 -25.73 -4.86
CA ALA A 232 6.44 -25.10 -3.77
C ALA A 232 6.34 -26.13 -2.64
N GLU A 233 7.02 -25.87 -1.53
CA GLU A 233 7.12 -26.82 -0.42
C GLU A 233 6.94 -26.13 0.93
N ILE A 234 6.15 -26.76 1.80
CA ILE A 234 6.08 -26.40 3.21
C ILE A 234 7.25 -27.08 3.90
N LEU A 235 8.09 -26.29 4.55
CA LEU A 235 9.27 -26.73 5.27
C LEU A 235 8.97 -26.86 6.76
N ASP A 236 9.77 -27.67 7.46
CA ASP A 236 9.79 -27.63 8.92
C ASP A 236 10.50 -26.36 9.40
N ALA A 237 10.02 -25.75 10.49
CA ALA A 237 10.59 -24.52 11.03
C ALA A 237 12.08 -24.67 11.39
N ALA A 238 12.51 -25.85 11.85
CA ALA A 238 13.92 -26.12 12.17
C ALA A 238 14.79 -26.28 10.92
N SER A 239 14.21 -26.65 9.77
CA SER A 239 14.93 -26.80 8.50
C SER A 239 15.23 -25.46 7.82
N MET A 240 14.50 -24.41 8.19
CA MET A 240 14.63 -23.09 7.57
C MET A 240 15.76 -22.28 8.21
N GLN A 241 16.89 -22.20 7.50
CA GLN A 241 18.06 -21.51 8.00
C GLN A 241 17.83 -19.99 8.10
N PRO A 242 18.15 -19.35 9.25
CA PRO A 242 18.05 -17.90 9.41
C PRO A 242 18.82 -17.08 8.37
N ALA A 243 19.89 -17.65 7.81
CA ALA A 243 20.74 -17.00 6.81
C ALA A 243 19.99 -16.65 5.50
N VAL A 244 18.94 -17.40 5.14
CA VAL A 244 18.16 -17.15 3.92
C VAL A 244 17.46 -15.78 3.97
N PHE A 245 17.09 -15.34 5.17
CA PHE A 245 16.43 -14.06 5.46
C PHE A 245 17.40 -12.90 5.68
N GLN A 246 18.69 -13.13 5.48
CA GLN A 246 19.69 -12.08 5.53
C GLN A 246 20.25 -11.86 4.13
N PRO A 247 20.62 -10.61 3.78
CA PRO A 247 21.30 -10.37 2.52
C PRO A 247 22.62 -11.15 2.44
N ASP A 248 22.96 -11.61 1.24
CA ASP A 248 24.19 -12.38 1.04
C ASP A 248 25.42 -11.51 1.38
N LEU A 249 26.34 -12.05 2.18
CA LEU A 249 27.49 -11.30 2.76
C LEU A 249 28.42 -10.66 1.71
N GLY A 250 28.37 -11.12 0.46
CA GLY A 250 29.13 -10.53 -0.66
C GLY A 250 28.54 -9.21 -1.17
N LEU A 251 27.28 -8.93 -0.87
CA LEU A 251 26.63 -7.66 -1.19
C LEU A 251 27.05 -6.64 -0.12
N ARG A 252 27.65 -5.52 -0.54
CA ARG A 252 28.08 -4.48 0.40
C ARG A 252 26.86 -3.85 1.04
N VAL A 253 26.63 -4.17 2.32
CA VAL A 253 25.69 -3.41 3.15
C VAL A 253 26.26 -2.01 3.29
N GLY A 254 25.64 -1.04 2.62
CA GLY A 254 25.93 0.36 2.86
C GLY A 254 25.51 0.68 4.28
N ALA A 255 26.42 0.57 5.25
CA ALA A 255 26.14 1.00 6.59
C ALA A 255 25.80 2.50 6.53
N LEU A 256 24.55 2.85 6.84
CA LEU A 256 24.19 4.18 7.30
C LEU A 256 25.03 4.41 8.56
N ARG A 257 26.23 4.98 8.41
CA ARG A 257 27.14 5.23 9.50
C ARG A 257 26.52 6.33 10.34
N SER A 258 25.83 5.95 11.43
CA SER A 258 25.48 6.87 12.50
C SER A 258 26.73 7.48 13.10
N ARG A 259 27.07 8.69 12.65
CA ARG A 259 28.17 9.46 13.22
C ARG A 259 27.67 10.04 14.54
N SER A 260 27.87 9.29 15.63
CA SER A 260 27.78 9.82 17.00
C SER A 260 28.80 10.94 17.16
N THR A 261 28.37 12.15 16.84
CA THR A 261 29.07 13.37 17.23
C THR A 261 28.72 13.58 18.69
N SER A 262 29.71 13.46 19.59
CA SER A 262 29.58 13.82 20.99
C SER A 262 29.00 15.24 21.10
N ALA A 263 27.77 15.35 21.58
CA ALA A 263 27.10 16.63 21.76
C ALA A 263 27.84 17.47 22.82
N PRO A 264 28.30 18.70 22.51
CA PRO A 264 28.70 19.63 23.54
C PRO A 264 27.48 20.04 24.36
N SER A 265 27.68 20.22 25.67
CA SER A 265 26.68 20.66 26.65
C SER A 265 25.87 21.86 26.12
N PRO A 266 24.52 21.84 26.21
CA PRO A 266 23.68 22.87 25.61
C PRO A 266 23.90 24.20 26.32
N ALA A 267 24.53 25.14 25.62
CA ALA A 267 24.42 26.55 25.94
C ALA A 267 22.94 26.97 25.80
N PRO A 268 22.45 27.90 26.63
CA PRO A 268 21.07 28.37 26.57
C PRO A 268 20.78 28.90 25.16
N VAL A 269 19.81 28.28 24.49
CA VAL A 269 19.34 28.69 23.16
C VAL A 269 18.83 30.12 23.27
N PRO A 270 19.40 31.10 22.53
CA PRO A 270 18.89 32.46 22.55
C PRO A 270 17.46 32.44 22.01
N ALA A 271 16.55 33.10 22.73
CA ALA A 271 15.17 33.30 22.28
C ALA A 271 15.19 33.95 20.89
N PHE A 272 14.66 33.25 19.89
CA PHE A 272 14.53 33.77 18.53
C PHE A 272 13.69 35.05 18.56
N ARG A 273 14.30 36.18 18.21
CA ARG A 273 13.55 37.43 17.96
C ARG A 273 12.84 37.29 16.63
N GLU A 274 11.52 37.31 16.66
CA GLU A 274 10.68 37.29 15.45
C GLU A 274 10.91 38.56 14.65
N GLY A 275 11.50 38.43 13.45
CA GLY A 275 11.64 39.55 12.52
C GLY A 275 10.32 39.90 11.81
N PRO A 276 10.17 41.16 11.35
CA PRO A 276 9.07 41.55 10.48
C PRO A 276 9.07 40.69 9.22
N GLY A 277 8.02 39.88 9.03
CA GLY A 277 7.93 38.86 7.97
C GLY A 277 7.38 37.50 8.42
N SER A 278 7.17 37.29 9.72
CA SER A 278 6.59 36.05 10.28
C SER A 278 5.18 35.73 9.77
N GLU A 279 4.35 36.74 9.53
CA GLU A 279 2.98 36.57 9.01
C GLU A 279 2.97 35.96 7.61
N ARG A 280 3.75 36.52 6.67
CA ARG A 280 3.84 36.02 5.29
C ARG A 280 4.36 34.57 5.22
N VAL A 281 5.27 34.19 6.12
CA VAL A 281 5.79 32.82 6.20
C VAL A 281 4.70 31.85 6.67
N LEU A 282 3.87 32.28 7.61
CA LEU A 282 2.74 31.49 8.09
C LEU A 282 1.66 31.35 7.01
N GLU A 283 1.33 32.43 6.31
CA GLU A 283 0.41 32.41 5.17
C GLU A 283 0.91 31.47 4.06
N ASN A 284 2.19 31.53 3.70
CA ASN A 284 2.81 30.61 2.75
C ASN A 284 2.72 29.14 3.20
N ARG A 285 2.85 28.87 4.52
CA ARG A 285 2.66 27.53 5.08
C ARG A 285 1.23 27.03 4.86
N ILE A 286 0.22 27.88 5.08
CA ILE A 286 -1.19 27.52 4.82
C ILE A 286 -1.42 27.23 3.32
N LEU A 287 -0.82 28.02 2.42
CA LEU A 287 -0.92 27.77 0.97
C LEU A 287 -0.33 26.41 0.57
N ILE A 288 0.82 26.04 1.16
CA ILE A 288 1.42 24.73 0.91
C ILE A 288 0.51 23.62 1.43
N LEU A 289 0.00 23.73 2.65
CA LEU A 289 -0.92 22.74 3.24
C LEU A 289 -2.17 22.55 2.38
N GLU A 290 -2.80 23.65 1.93
CA GLU A 290 -3.95 23.60 1.01
C GLU A 290 -3.61 22.96 -0.34
N THR A 291 -2.38 23.15 -0.81
CA THR A 291 -1.92 22.54 -2.08
C THR A 291 -1.63 21.05 -1.91
N LEU A 292 -1.01 20.65 -0.80
CA LEU A 292 -0.83 19.23 -0.45
C LEU A 292 -2.18 18.52 -0.30
N HIS A 293 -3.15 19.17 0.36
CA HIS A 293 -4.51 18.67 0.50
C HIS A 293 -5.20 18.40 -0.84
N ARG A 294 -5.20 19.38 -1.75
CA ARG A 294 -5.81 19.22 -3.08
C ARG A 294 -5.16 18.13 -3.94
N MET A 295 -3.93 17.75 -3.62
CA MET A 295 -3.24 16.63 -4.28
C MET A 295 -3.46 15.29 -3.60
N GLY A 296 -4.09 15.25 -2.41
CA GLY A 296 -4.12 14.09 -1.52
C GLY A 296 -2.72 13.68 -1.05
N ALA A 297 -1.80 14.64 -0.89
CA ALA A 297 -0.44 14.41 -0.39
C ALA A 297 -0.34 14.58 1.14
N ASP A 298 -1.42 15.01 1.77
CA ASP A 298 -1.67 14.95 3.19
C ASP A 298 -2.31 13.62 3.64
N ASP A 299 -2.70 12.78 2.69
CA ASP A 299 -3.16 11.40 2.88
C ASP A 299 -2.04 10.44 2.44
N GLY A 300 -1.26 9.94 3.40
CA GLY A 300 -0.26 8.88 3.16
C GLY A 300 1.17 9.32 2.83
N ASP A 301 1.41 10.50 2.25
CA ASP A 301 2.79 10.98 2.02
C ASP A 301 3.42 11.53 3.34
N GLU A 302 4.67 11.15 3.62
CA GLU A 302 5.43 11.60 4.79
C GLU A 302 6.08 12.96 4.53
N ILE A 303 5.26 14.00 4.33
CA ILE A 303 5.72 15.36 4.07
C ILE A 303 5.57 16.20 5.35
N ALA A 304 6.65 16.90 5.70
CA ALA A 304 6.74 17.82 6.84
C ALA A 304 7.14 19.22 6.35
N ILE A 305 6.55 20.24 6.97
CA ILE A 305 6.85 21.65 6.69
C ILE A 305 7.54 22.25 7.91
N GLY A 306 8.82 22.59 7.76
CA GLY A 306 9.62 23.27 8.76
C GLY A 306 9.79 24.75 8.45
N ARG A 307 10.29 25.50 9.45
CA ARG A 307 10.79 26.88 9.27
C ARG A 307 12.30 26.86 9.27
N ARG A 308 12.92 27.52 8.31
CA ARG A 308 14.37 27.70 8.21
C ARG A 308 14.81 28.89 9.08
N PRO A 309 16.05 28.89 9.61
CA PRO A 309 16.54 29.99 10.47
C PRO A 309 16.53 31.38 9.80
N ASP A 310 16.60 31.43 8.47
CA ASP A 310 16.52 32.67 7.67
C ASP A 310 15.08 33.20 7.50
N GLY A 311 14.09 32.50 8.06
CA GLY A 311 12.68 32.82 7.93
C GLY A 311 11.98 32.13 6.77
N GLY A 312 12.68 31.44 5.87
CA GLY A 312 12.08 30.67 4.79
C GLY A 312 11.36 29.39 5.27
N LEU A 313 10.68 28.71 4.36
CA LEU A 313 10.12 27.38 4.60
C LEU A 313 11.07 26.28 4.10
N VAL A 314 11.02 25.14 4.77
CA VAL A 314 11.64 23.90 4.30
C VAL A 314 10.55 22.84 4.19
N LEU A 315 10.48 22.18 3.06
CA LEU A 315 9.54 21.10 2.80
C LEU A 315 10.34 19.82 2.64
N GLU A 316 10.24 18.92 3.61
CA GLU A 316 10.98 17.65 3.61
C GLU A 316 9.99 16.51 3.55
N GLY A 317 10.25 15.48 2.76
CA GLY A 317 9.39 14.30 2.81
C GLY A 317 9.76 13.19 1.84
N ILE A 318 9.05 12.08 2.00
CA ILE A 318 9.18 10.90 1.12
C ILE A 318 7.84 10.69 0.44
N VAL A 319 7.88 10.49 -0.88
CA VAL A 319 6.71 10.19 -1.71
C VAL A 319 6.91 8.87 -2.45
N GLY A 320 5.81 8.22 -2.83
CA GLY A 320 5.87 6.88 -3.42
C GLY A 320 6.65 6.77 -4.74
N THR A 321 6.64 7.81 -5.57
CA THR A 321 7.22 7.77 -6.94
C THR A 321 7.91 9.08 -7.34
N ALA A 322 8.88 9.00 -8.27
CA ALA A 322 9.55 10.19 -8.82
C ALA A 322 8.56 11.15 -9.52
N ARG A 323 7.56 10.60 -10.21
CA ARG A 323 6.48 11.38 -10.84
C ARG A 323 5.68 12.17 -9.80
N ARG A 324 5.34 11.54 -8.66
CA ARG A 324 4.65 12.22 -7.56
C ARG A 324 5.51 13.35 -6.99
N ARG A 325 6.81 13.13 -6.82
CA ARG A 325 7.77 14.18 -6.38
C ARG A 325 7.75 15.37 -7.32
N GLU A 326 7.86 15.14 -8.62
CA GLU A 326 7.86 16.20 -9.64
C GLU A 326 6.55 16.98 -9.67
N GLN A 327 5.41 16.29 -9.54
CA GLN A 327 4.09 16.92 -9.45
C GLN A 327 3.98 17.87 -8.26
N ILE A 328 4.37 17.40 -7.07
CA ILE A 328 4.34 18.22 -5.85
C ILE A 328 5.31 19.40 -5.97
N SER A 329 6.53 19.15 -6.45
CA SER A 329 7.57 20.19 -6.58
C SER A 329 7.15 21.29 -7.56
N SER A 330 6.62 20.90 -8.73
CA SER A 330 6.16 21.84 -9.77
C SER A 330 5.03 22.75 -9.27
N LEU A 331 4.05 22.19 -8.57
CA LEU A 331 2.92 22.97 -8.05
C LEU A 331 3.34 23.94 -6.95
N ILE A 332 4.27 23.53 -6.08
CA ILE A 332 4.75 24.39 -4.99
C ILE A 332 5.68 25.48 -5.52
N GLU A 333 6.52 25.19 -6.52
CA GLU A 333 7.32 26.21 -7.22
C GLU A 333 6.47 27.24 -7.95
N GLY A 334 5.29 26.85 -8.45
CA GLY A 334 4.33 27.78 -9.05
C GLY A 334 3.59 28.66 -8.03
N LEU A 335 3.57 28.24 -6.76
CA LEU A 335 2.82 28.90 -5.69
C LEU A 335 3.64 29.96 -4.96
N LEU A 336 4.94 29.70 -4.76
CA LEU A 336 5.82 30.51 -3.94
C LEU A 336 7.10 30.89 -4.70
N PRO A 337 7.68 32.08 -4.43
CA PRO A 337 9.01 32.44 -4.92
C PRO A 337 10.06 31.39 -4.53
N LYS A 338 11.05 31.12 -5.40
CA LYS A 338 12.09 30.09 -5.18
C LYS A 338 12.93 30.32 -3.92
N ASP A 339 13.05 31.56 -3.46
CA ASP A 339 13.74 31.94 -2.23
C ASP A 339 12.90 31.70 -0.96
N ALA A 340 11.58 31.62 -1.09
CA ALA A 340 10.66 31.42 0.04
C ALA A 340 10.60 29.97 0.55
N ILE A 341 11.00 28.99 -0.29
CA ILE A 341 10.91 27.57 0.05
C ILE A 341 12.12 26.77 -0.47
N THR A 342 12.65 25.89 0.37
CA THR A 342 13.58 24.83 -0.05
C THR A 342 12.86 23.50 0.04
N MET A 343 12.91 22.71 -1.02
CA MET A 343 12.26 21.40 -1.09
C MET A 343 13.29 20.29 -1.07
N HIS A 344 13.10 19.36 -0.15
CA HIS A 344 13.82 18.10 0.00
C HIS A 344 12.81 16.95 -0.02
N ILE A 345 12.09 16.84 -1.13
CA ILE A 345 11.17 15.72 -1.37
C ILE A 345 11.96 14.63 -2.08
N LEU A 346 11.99 13.45 -1.48
CA LEU A 346 12.60 12.26 -2.04
C LEU A 346 11.49 11.35 -2.55
N ASP A 347 11.74 10.68 -3.66
CA ASP A 347 10.92 9.52 -3.99
C ASP A 347 11.50 8.29 -3.27
N ALA A 348 10.63 7.35 -2.92
CA ALA A 348 11.03 6.09 -2.28
C ALA A 348 12.01 5.26 -3.17
N GLU A 349 12.20 5.65 -4.43
CA GLU A 349 13.04 4.96 -5.39
C GLU A 349 14.52 5.42 -5.39
N THR A 350 14.77 6.70 -5.15
CA THR A 350 16.08 7.34 -5.32
C THR A 350 17.01 7.16 -4.13
N GLY A 351 16.50 6.77 -2.96
CA GLY A 351 17.31 6.56 -1.76
C GLY A 351 17.95 7.85 -1.23
N TRP A 352 18.16 7.91 0.08
CA TRP A 352 18.59 9.12 0.80
C TRP A 352 20.08 9.46 0.56
N PRO A 353 20.46 10.64 0.03
CA PRO A 353 21.86 11.01 -0.15
C PRO A 353 22.26 12.31 0.58
N PHE A 354 21.61 12.70 1.70
CA PHE A 354 22.03 13.88 2.49
C PHE A 354 22.88 13.53 3.72
N PRO A 355 23.82 14.43 4.11
CA PRO A 355 24.64 14.28 5.29
C PRO A 355 23.83 14.52 6.58
N GLU A 356 24.21 13.76 7.59
CA GLU A 356 23.51 13.40 8.82
C GLU A 356 23.30 14.54 9.86
N SER A 357 23.11 15.80 9.45
CA SER A 357 23.29 16.95 10.36
C SER A 357 22.08 17.86 10.63
N ALA A 358 20.86 17.51 10.21
CA ALA A 358 19.67 18.30 10.56
C ALA A 358 18.92 17.68 11.75
N PRO A 359 18.57 18.44 12.81
CA PRO A 359 17.68 17.98 13.86
C PRO A 359 16.26 17.83 13.30
N SER A 360 15.99 16.67 12.70
CA SER A 360 14.69 16.34 12.16
C SER A 360 13.72 16.15 13.33
N ARG A 361 12.75 17.06 13.48
CA ARG A 361 11.53 16.80 14.27
C ARG A 361 10.78 15.68 13.55
N ARG A 362 11.13 14.43 13.86
CA ARG A 362 10.43 13.27 13.32
C ARG A 362 8.95 13.38 13.66
N ALA A 363 8.10 13.30 12.65
CA ALA A 363 6.69 13.07 12.86
C ALA A 363 6.52 11.77 13.69
N PRO A 364 5.57 11.70 14.63
CA PRO A 364 5.24 10.45 15.29
C PRO A 364 4.93 9.38 14.24
N PRO A 365 5.45 8.13 14.38
CA PRO A 365 5.21 7.08 13.42
C PRO A 365 3.70 6.81 13.31
N VAL A 366 3.17 6.83 12.10
CA VAL A 366 1.84 6.29 11.80
C VAL A 366 1.85 4.82 12.24
N PRO A 367 0.91 4.36 13.08
CA PRO A 367 0.87 2.96 13.49
C PRO A 367 0.70 2.08 12.24
N PRO A 368 1.51 1.01 12.07
CA PRO A 368 1.47 0.22 10.86
C PRO A 368 0.10 -0.48 10.74
N ALA A 369 -0.55 -0.34 9.57
CA ALA A 369 -1.64 -1.22 9.17
C ALA A 369 -1.09 -2.61 8.83
N THR A 370 -1.11 -3.54 9.79
CA THR A 370 -0.73 -4.94 9.53
C THR A 370 -1.85 -5.65 8.76
N THR A 371 -1.67 -5.88 7.46
CA THR A 371 -2.61 -6.63 6.59
C THR A 371 -2.47 -8.16 6.73
N ALA A 372 -2.16 -8.64 7.94
CA ALA A 372 -1.96 -10.07 8.19
C ALA A 372 -3.30 -10.82 8.20
N GLY A 373 -3.40 -11.83 7.33
CA GLY A 373 -4.39 -12.92 7.29
C GLY A 373 -5.72 -12.71 8.01
N ILE A 374 -6.65 -11.96 7.41
CA ILE A 374 -7.96 -11.68 8.04
C ILE A 374 -8.94 -12.89 7.95
N GLY A 375 -8.56 -13.98 7.28
CA GLY A 375 -9.42 -15.15 7.02
C GLY A 375 -9.74 -16.05 8.23
N GLN A 376 -8.98 -15.97 9.33
CA GLN A 376 -9.19 -16.81 10.52
C GLN A 376 -9.24 -15.99 11.83
N THR A 377 -9.78 -14.78 11.75
CA THR A 377 -9.79 -13.83 12.88
C THR A 377 -11.08 -13.92 13.69
N LEU A 378 -11.08 -13.45 14.95
CA LEU A 378 -12.33 -13.34 15.73
C LEU A 378 -13.33 -12.45 14.99
N LEU A 379 -12.83 -11.36 14.40
CA LEU A 379 -13.63 -10.51 13.52
C LEU A 379 -14.13 -11.28 12.28
N GLY A 380 -13.29 -12.10 11.66
CA GLY A 380 -13.64 -12.94 10.51
C GLY A 380 -14.68 -13.99 10.84
N GLY A 381 -14.62 -14.58 12.04
CA GLY A 381 -15.64 -15.47 12.57
C GLY A 381 -16.98 -14.75 12.78
N ALA A 382 -16.96 -13.57 13.42
CA ALA A 382 -18.16 -12.76 13.63
C ALA A 382 -18.77 -12.29 12.29
N VAL A 383 -17.94 -11.86 11.34
CA VAL A 383 -18.35 -11.48 9.98
C VAL A 383 -18.93 -12.68 9.24
N SER A 384 -18.28 -13.85 9.29
CA SER A 384 -18.80 -15.06 8.65
C SER A 384 -20.17 -15.44 9.22
N ALA A 385 -20.29 -15.49 10.55
CA ALA A 385 -21.55 -15.81 11.22
C ALA A 385 -22.66 -14.80 10.88
N TYR A 386 -22.33 -13.51 10.77
CA TYR A 386 -23.26 -12.48 10.34
C TYR A 386 -23.72 -12.67 8.89
N LEU A 387 -22.78 -12.87 7.95
CA LEU A 387 -23.07 -13.05 6.53
C LEU A 387 -23.92 -14.32 6.30
N ASP A 388 -23.59 -15.40 7.00
CA ASP A 388 -24.36 -16.66 6.97
C ASP A 388 -25.78 -16.46 7.52
N LYS A 389 -25.93 -15.76 8.66
CA LYS A 389 -27.23 -15.47 9.29
C LYS A 389 -28.12 -14.59 8.42
N GLN A 390 -27.55 -13.65 7.67
CA GLN A 390 -28.29 -12.75 6.79
C GLN A 390 -28.46 -13.29 5.36
N HIS A 391 -27.93 -14.48 5.06
CA HIS A 391 -27.91 -15.06 3.72
C HIS A 391 -27.35 -14.10 2.65
N LEU A 392 -26.32 -13.32 3.01
CA LEU A 392 -25.69 -12.38 2.09
C LEU A 392 -24.70 -13.12 1.18
N GLU A 393 -24.74 -12.84 -0.13
CA GLU A 393 -23.79 -13.40 -1.11
C GLU A 393 -22.37 -12.83 -0.99
N GLU A 394 -22.17 -11.84 -0.11
CA GLU A 394 -20.87 -11.22 0.13
C GLU A 394 -19.94 -12.19 0.87
N THR A 395 -18.68 -12.29 0.43
CA THR A 395 -17.69 -13.13 1.11
C THR A 395 -17.12 -12.42 2.34
N THR A 396 -16.79 -13.18 3.40
CA THR A 396 -16.12 -12.68 4.61
C THR A 396 -14.91 -11.81 4.28
N GLY A 397 -14.09 -12.22 3.31
CA GLY A 397 -12.91 -11.47 2.88
C GLY A 397 -13.24 -10.09 2.29
N HIS A 398 -14.30 -9.98 1.50
CA HIS A 398 -14.72 -8.70 0.91
C HIS A 398 -15.25 -7.74 1.99
N TYR A 399 -16.04 -8.25 2.93
CA TYR A 399 -16.56 -7.46 4.05
C TYR A 399 -15.43 -6.94 4.95
N LEU A 400 -14.46 -7.81 5.29
CA LEU A 400 -13.28 -7.44 6.07
C LEU A 400 -12.39 -6.42 5.35
N HIS A 401 -12.25 -6.55 4.03
CA HIS A 401 -11.53 -5.57 3.22
C HIS A 401 -12.19 -4.19 3.32
N ARG A 402 -13.53 -4.10 3.23
CA ARG A 402 -14.26 -2.84 3.41
C ARG A 402 -14.03 -2.22 4.79
N ILE A 403 -14.01 -3.03 5.85
CA ILE A 403 -13.67 -2.57 7.20
C ILE A 403 -12.25 -2.00 7.24
N THR A 404 -11.28 -2.70 6.63
CA THR A 404 -9.87 -2.25 6.60
C THR A 404 -9.72 -0.94 5.84
N VAL A 405 -10.34 -0.81 4.67
CA VAL A 405 -10.32 0.42 3.87
C VAL A 405 -10.97 1.59 4.62
N ALA A 406 -12.11 1.37 5.28
CA ALA A 406 -12.79 2.39 6.08
C ALA A 406 -11.95 2.82 7.31
N ASN A 407 -11.32 1.87 8.00
CA ASN A 407 -10.41 2.17 9.11
C ASN A 407 -9.15 2.93 8.66
N TRP A 408 -8.59 2.56 7.50
CA TRP A 408 -7.46 3.28 6.91
C TRP A 408 -7.82 4.74 6.62
N SER A 409 -8.95 4.96 5.94
CA SER A 409 -9.42 6.31 5.59
C SER A 409 -9.68 7.15 6.85
N LEU A 410 -10.28 6.55 7.89
CA LEU A 410 -10.45 7.18 9.19
C LEU A 410 -9.11 7.61 9.80
N MET A 411 -8.14 6.71 9.85
CA MET A 411 -6.82 6.98 10.43
C MET A 411 -6.08 8.07 9.67
N SER A 412 -6.17 8.08 8.34
CA SER A 412 -5.49 9.06 7.53
C SER A 412 -6.04 10.48 7.72
N GLU A 413 -7.37 10.62 7.72
CA GLU A 413 -8.01 11.93 7.98
C GLU A 413 -7.72 12.44 9.40
N ALA A 414 -7.72 11.54 10.39
CA ALA A 414 -7.37 11.90 11.77
C ALA A 414 -5.91 12.37 11.86
N TRP A 415 -5.01 11.73 11.10
CA TRP A 415 -3.62 12.13 11.02
C TRP A 415 -3.42 13.46 10.30
N ALA A 416 -4.12 13.70 9.18
CA ALA A 416 -4.07 14.97 8.46
C ALA A 416 -4.51 16.13 9.38
N LEU A 417 -5.62 15.97 10.10
CA LEU A 417 -6.11 16.95 11.05
C LEU A 417 -5.12 17.20 12.22
N TYR A 418 -4.49 16.13 12.72
CA TYR A 418 -3.43 16.23 13.73
C TYR A 418 -2.18 16.95 13.21
N ARG A 419 -1.75 16.68 11.98
CA ARG A 419 -0.62 17.41 11.38
C ARG A 419 -0.94 18.89 11.21
N LEU A 420 -2.15 19.21 10.78
CA LEU A 420 -2.61 20.58 10.63
C LEU A 420 -2.57 21.33 11.97
N SER A 421 -2.98 20.68 13.07
CA SER A 421 -2.94 21.29 14.41
C SER A 421 -1.54 21.52 14.95
N HIS A 422 -0.58 20.68 14.56
CA HIS A 422 0.83 20.87 14.90
C HIS A 422 1.56 21.86 13.98
N ALA A 423 1.08 22.05 12.76
CA ALA A 423 1.64 22.97 11.79
C ALA A 423 1.23 24.43 12.05
N VAL A 424 0.11 24.66 12.73
CA VAL A 424 -0.42 26.00 13.04
C VAL A 424 -0.81 26.09 14.51
N LEU A 425 0.09 26.68 15.31
CA LEU A 425 -0.15 26.88 16.73
C LEU A 425 -1.27 27.93 16.97
N PRO A 426 -1.96 27.91 18.13
CA PRO A 426 -3.02 28.88 18.42
C PRO A 426 -2.56 30.35 18.33
N GLU A 427 -1.33 30.62 18.76
CA GLU A 427 -0.69 31.94 18.68
C GLU A 427 -0.36 32.34 17.23
N GLU A 428 -0.08 31.38 16.36
CA GLU A 428 0.11 31.58 14.92
C GLU A 428 -1.25 31.86 14.25
N GLU A 429 -2.29 31.08 14.55
CA GLU A 429 -3.65 31.28 14.02
C GLU A 429 -4.22 32.66 14.37
N ALA A 430 -3.96 33.16 15.58
CA ALA A 430 -4.35 34.50 15.99
C ALA A 430 -3.68 35.61 15.16
N ARG A 431 -2.49 35.35 14.62
CA ARG A 431 -1.71 36.25 13.76
C ARG A 431 -2.04 36.13 12.27
N LEU A 432 -2.81 35.11 11.86
CA LEU A 432 -3.25 35.00 10.46
C LEU A 432 -4.20 36.14 10.10
N SER A 433 -4.02 36.68 8.88
CA SER A 433 -4.99 37.56 8.28
C SER A 433 -6.36 36.86 8.13
N PRO A 434 -7.49 37.62 8.07
CA PRO A 434 -8.82 37.04 8.00
C PRO A 434 -9.00 36.04 6.84
N ALA A 435 -8.43 36.34 5.68
CA ALA A 435 -8.52 35.48 4.49
C ALA A 435 -7.81 34.13 4.69
N PHE A 436 -6.66 34.12 5.38
CA PHE A 436 -5.93 32.88 5.66
C PHE A 436 -6.52 32.09 6.82
N ARG A 437 -7.13 32.76 7.79
CA ARG A 437 -7.92 32.09 8.82
C ARG A 437 -9.14 31.38 8.24
N GLU A 438 -9.80 31.98 7.24
CA GLU A 438 -10.88 31.33 6.49
C GLU A 438 -10.38 30.09 5.74
N ARG A 439 -9.24 30.18 5.04
CA ARG A 439 -8.61 29.03 4.35
C ARG A 439 -8.28 27.89 5.29
N LEU A 440 -7.63 28.19 6.43
CA LEU A 440 -7.35 27.21 7.46
C LEU A 440 -8.64 26.58 7.99
N GLY A 441 -9.68 27.40 8.20
CA GLY A 441 -11.00 26.92 8.60
C GLY A 441 -11.59 25.93 7.62
N ARG A 442 -11.52 26.20 6.30
CA ARG A 442 -11.97 25.26 5.27
C ARG A 442 -11.22 23.92 5.34
N LEU A 443 -9.89 23.94 5.45
CA LEU A 443 -9.10 22.69 5.57
C LEU A 443 -9.52 21.87 6.79
N VAL A 444 -9.70 22.52 7.94
CA VAL A 444 -10.17 21.86 9.17
C VAL A 444 -11.58 21.27 8.97
N THR A 445 -12.49 22.01 8.35
CA THR A 445 -13.86 21.56 8.06
C THR A 445 -13.89 20.40 7.06
N GLU A 446 -13.06 20.44 6.02
CA GLU A 446 -12.96 19.37 5.01
C GLU A 446 -12.47 18.07 5.65
N HIS A 447 -11.33 18.10 6.36
CA HIS A 447 -10.81 16.92 7.06
C HIS A 447 -11.75 16.36 8.12
N SER A 448 -12.34 17.22 8.97
CA SER A 448 -13.29 16.76 9.99
C SER A 448 -14.59 16.21 9.39
N GLY A 449 -15.03 16.76 8.26
CA GLY A 449 -16.15 16.25 7.48
C GLY A 449 -15.87 14.86 6.90
N SER A 450 -14.73 14.67 6.23
CA SER A 450 -14.27 13.38 5.71
C SER A 450 -14.10 12.34 6.82
N LEU A 451 -13.45 12.74 7.92
CA LEU A 451 -13.29 11.88 9.10
C LEU A 451 -14.64 11.42 9.66
N SER A 452 -15.62 12.33 9.76
CA SER A 452 -16.98 12.02 10.21
C SER A 452 -17.71 11.07 9.25
N LEU A 453 -17.48 11.22 7.95
CA LEU A 453 -18.01 10.30 6.93
C LEU A 453 -17.42 8.90 7.10
N HIS A 454 -16.10 8.76 7.19
CA HIS A 454 -15.43 7.47 7.36
C HIS A 454 -15.76 6.81 8.69
N ALA A 455 -15.90 7.57 9.78
CA ALA A 455 -16.37 7.05 11.07
C ALA A 455 -17.77 6.45 10.96
N ARG A 456 -18.70 7.12 10.26
CA ARG A 456 -20.06 6.59 10.02
C ARG A 456 -20.04 5.35 9.13
N GLN A 457 -19.24 5.35 8.07
CA GLN A 457 -19.09 4.19 7.20
C GLN A 457 -18.58 2.98 7.99
N LEU A 458 -17.53 3.17 8.78
CA LEU A 458 -16.96 2.11 9.61
C LEU A 458 -17.94 1.61 10.67
N LEU A 459 -18.65 2.52 11.34
CA LEU A 459 -19.75 2.18 12.25
C LEU A 459 -20.82 1.33 11.55
N SER A 460 -21.26 1.71 10.36
CA SER A 460 -22.28 0.95 9.61
C SER A 460 -21.81 -0.45 9.20
N LEU A 461 -20.50 -0.65 9.03
CA LEU A 461 -19.90 -1.97 8.76
C LEU A 461 -19.78 -2.81 10.03
N LEU A 462 -19.62 -2.19 11.20
CA LEU A 462 -19.46 -2.89 12.47
C LEU A 462 -20.78 -3.10 13.21
N GLU A 463 -21.79 -2.27 12.97
CA GLU A 463 -23.11 -2.33 13.60
C GLU A 463 -23.80 -3.69 13.45
N PRO A 464 -23.81 -4.34 12.27
CA PRO A 464 -24.47 -5.63 12.14
C PRO A 464 -23.70 -6.76 12.83
N LEU A 465 -22.41 -6.54 13.09
CA LEU A 465 -21.56 -7.50 13.77
C LEU A 465 -21.77 -7.49 15.27
N GLN A 466 -22.54 -6.53 15.82
CA GLN A 466 -22.85 -6.30 17.25
C GLN A 466 -22.62 -7.56 18.08
N ILE A 467 -21.35 -7.78 18.43
CA ILE A 467 -20.93 -8.77 19.40
C ILE A 467 -21.57 -8.22 20.65
N GLU A 468 -22.49 -8.96 21.28
CA GLU A 468 -23.28 -8.56 22.44
C GLU A 468 -22.40 -7.93 23.53
N ALA A 469 -22.03 -6.67 23.36
CA ALA A 469 -21.33 -5.87 24.33
C ALA A 469 -22.44 -5.41 25.25
N GLN A 470 -22.75 -6.25 26.23
CA GLN A 470 -23.69 -6.00 27.30
C GLN A 470 -23.16 -4.87 28.18
N GLY A 471 -23.21 -3.65 27.65
CA GLY A 471 -22.77 -2.44 28.31
C GLY A 471 -23.59 -1.29 27.76
N THR A 472 -24.63 -0.90 28.50
CA THR A 472 -25.35 0.35 28.27
C THR A 472 -24.43 1.52 28.59
N SER A 473 -23.51 1.85 27.68
CA SER A 473 -22.72 3.07 27.79
C SER A 473 -23.65 4.26 27.55
N SER A 474 -23.94 4.95 28.64
CA SER A 474 -24.57 6.27 28.67
C SER A 474 -23.89 7.17 27.66
N LEU A 475 -24.66 7.79 26.76
CA LEU A 475 -24.16 8.81 25.84
C LEU A 475 -23.52 9.91 26.69
N ALA A 476 -22.18 9.92 26.75
CA ALA A 476 -21.45 10.98 27.41
C ALA A 476 -21.89 12.31 26.79
N SER A 477 -22.52 13.15 27.60
CA SER A 477 -22.91 14.50 27.23
C SER A 477 -21.66 15.23 26.74
N CYS A 478 -21.67 15.64 25.45
CA CYS A 478 -20.64 16.47 24.83
C CYS A 478 -20.54 17.73 25.69
N THR A 479 -19.62 17.73 26.65
CA THR A 479 -19.30 18.91 27.43
C THR A 479 -18.32 19.63 26.53
N PRO A 480 -18.70 20.75 25.88
CA PRO A 480 -17.83 21.39 24.92
C PRO A 480 -16.56 21.77 25.68
N PRO A 481 -15.41 21.14 25.39
CA PRO A 481 -14.19 21.60 26.02
C PRO A 481 -13.98 23.02 25.51
N ALA A 482 -13.67 23.97 26.40
CA ALA A 482 -13.24 25.32 26.04
C ALA A 482 -11.87 25.31 25.31
N SER A 483 -11.53 24.23 24.62
CA SER A 483 -10.27 23.98 23.98
C SER A 483 -10.36 24.35 22.51
N ASN A 484 -9.30 24.99 22.02
CA ASN A 484 -9.10 25.22 20.60
C ASN A 484 -9.16 23.90 19.79
N TRP A 485 -9.49 24.00 18.50
CA TRP A 485 -9.61 22.84 17.61
C TRP A 485 -8.31 22.01 17.54
N GLN A 486 -7.15 22.61 17.80
CA GLN A 486 -5.87 21.92 17.81
C GLN A 486 -5.81 20.83 18.89
N THR A 487 -6.33 21.12 20.08
CA THR A 487 -6.41 20.15 21.18
C THR A 487 -7.38 19.02 20.84
N THR A 488 -8.53 19.37 20.26
CA THR A 488 -9.54 18.40 19.81
C THR A 488 -8.98 17.47 18.73
N ALA A 489 -8.22 17.99 17.76
CA ALA A 489 -7.54 17.19 16.74
C ALA A 489 -6.58 16.16 17.35
N GLY A 490 -5.84 16.54 18.39
CA GLY A 490 -4.99 15.63 19.16
C GLY A 490 -5.76 14.49 19.82
N SER A 491 -6.86 14.80 20.49
CA SER A 491 -7.75 13.81 21.12
C SER A 491 -8.33 12.83 20.09
N ILE A 492 -8.87 13.36 18.99
CA ILE A 492 -9.43 12.59 17.89
C ILE A 492 -8.42 11.60 17.33
N PHE A 493 -7.18 12.04 17.07
CA PHE A 493 -6.13 11.17 16.54
C PHE A 493 -5.76 10.04 17.50
N GLU A 494 -5.57 10.32 18.79
CA GLU A 494 -5.26 9.28 19.78
C GLU A 494 -6.41 8.27 19.95
N ARG A 495 -7.66 8.72 19.84
CA ARG A 495 -8.85 7.85 19.83
C ARG A 495 -8.91 6.98 18.58
N ALA A 496 -8.71 7.55 17.39
CA ALA A 496 -8.66 6.80 16.13
C ALA A 496 -7.54 5.74 16.18
N LYS A 497 -6.35 6.11 16.67
CA LYS A 497 -5.22 5.20 16.85
C LYS A 497 -5.51 4.09 17.86
N ARG A 498 -6.20 4.38 18.96
CA ARG A 498 -6.65 3.35 19.92
C ARG A 498 -7.64 2.40 19.24
N PHE A 499 -8.65 2.94 18.56
CA PHE A 499 -9.63 2.17 17.83
C PHE A 499 -8.99 1.24 16.79
N SER A 500 -8.07 1.75 15.96
CA SER A 500 -7.38 0.94 14.95
C SER A 500 -6.56 -0.19 15.61
N ARG A 501 -5.93 0.05 16.77
CA ARG A 501 -5.23 -1.00 17.52
C ARG A 501 -6.19 -2.07 18.06
N GLU A 502 -7.35 -1.68 18.58
CA GLU A 502 -8.36 -2.65 19.03
C GLU A 502 -8.91 -3.46 17.85
N LEU A 503 -9.20 -2.82 16.72
CA LEU A 503 -9.61 -3.50 15.50
C LEU A 503 -8.56 -4.51 15.01
N GLN A 504 -7.27 -4.15 15.13
CA GLN A 504 -6.15 -5.07 14.84
C GLN A 504 -6.03 -6.21 15.87
N LYS A 505 -6.32 -5.99 17.16
CA LYS A 505 -6.32 -7.07 18.17
C LYS A 505 -7.44 -8.09 17.97
N LEU A 506 -8.52 -7.69 17.29
CA LEU A 506 -9.54 -8.64 16.83
C LEU A 506 -9.02 -9.53 15.68
N ALA A 507 -7.86 -9.21 15.10
CA ALA A 507 -7.05 -10.12 14.30
C ALA A 507 -6.14 -10.97 15.22
N PRO A 508 -6.03 -12.29 15.00
CA PRO A 508 -5.66 -13.26 16.01
C PRO A 508 -4.18 -13.16 16.33
N ASN A 509 -3.90 -13.25 17.63
CA ASN A 509 -2.71 -13.94 18.11
C ASN A 509 -3.18 -15.32 18.60
N PRO A 510 -2.82 -16.44 17.94
CA PRO A 510 -3.32 -17.78 18.29
C PRO A 510 -2.89 -18.28 19.68
N SER A 511 -2.11 -17.49 20.42
CA SER A 511 -1.50 -17.84 21.70
C SER A 511 -2.06 -17.05 22.90
N SER A 512 -3.01 -16.12 22.69
CA SER A 512 -3.52 -15.25 23.75
C SER A 512 -5.01 -15.48 23.97
N PRO A 513 -5.49 -15.64 25.23
CA PRO A 513 -6.92 -15.68 25.50
C PRO A 513 -7.58 -14.41 24.95
N ALA A 514 -8.72 -14.56 24.29
CA ALA A 514 -9.43 -13.46 23.64
C ALA A 514 -9.62 -12.31 24.64
N PRO A 515 -9.09 -11.09 24.38
CA PRO A 515 -9.38 -9.95 25.23
C PRO A 515 -10.89 -9.72 25.22
N GLN A 516 -11.49 -9.55 26.40
CA GLN A 516 -12.88 -9.08 26.46
C GLN A 516 -12.91 -7.68 25.81
N PRO A 517 -13.83 -7.43 24.85
CA PRO A 517 -13.94 -6.15 24.16
C PRO A 517 -14.58 -5.10 25.08
N ASP A 518 -13.91 -4.79 26.18
CA ASP A 518 -14.29 -3.66 27.02
C ASP A 518 -13.86 -2.39 26.27
N SER A 519 -14.81 -1.70 25.63
CA SER A 519 -14.73 -0.32 25.09
C SER A 519 -14.22 -0.07 23.66
N LEU A 520 -14.72 -0.79 22.65
CA LEU A 520 -14.72 -0.26 21.26
C LEU A 520 -15.79 0.85 21.11
N ASP A 521 -15.51 2.05 21.63
CA ASP A 521 -16.45 3.18 21.55
C ASP A 521 -16.10 4.17 20.43
N LEU A 522 -16.63 3.91 19.23
CA LEU A 522 -16.60 4.85 18.11
C LEU A 522 -17.58 6.03 18.28
N ARG A 523 -18.51 5.97 19.24
CA ARG A 523 -19.48 7.04 19.49
C ARG A 523 -18.79 8.26 20.09
N ASP A 524 -17.70 8.05 20.81
CA ASP A 524 -16.82 9.10 21.34
C ASP A 524 -16.12 9.90 20.24
N ILE A 525 -15.63 9.25 19.19
CA ILE A 525 -15.03 9.96 18.04
C ILE A 525 -16.12 10.80 17.35
N ARG A 526 -17.32 10.24 17.19
CA ARG A 526 -18.46 10.95 16.58
C ARG A 526 -18.92 12.15 17.41
N SER A 527 -18.96 12.03 18.74
CA SER A 527 -19.39 13.13 19.61
C SER A 527 -18.38 14.29 19.56
N GLU A 528 -17.07 14.01 19.64
CA GLU A 528 -16.03 15.03 19.50
C GLU A 528 -16.06 15.72 18.12
N LEU A 529 -16.28 14.97 17.04
CA LEU A 529 -16.43 15.56 15.70
C LEU A 529 -17.67 16.45 15.57
N THR A 530 -18.78 16.05 16.20
CA THR A 530 -20.00 16.88 16.23
C THR A 530 -19.77 18.17 17.01
N CYS A 531 -18.98 18.11 18.09
CA CYS A 531 -18.57 19.29 18.85
C CYS A 531 -17.62 20.19 18.01
N LEU A 532 -16.63 19.62 17.31
CA LEU A 532 -15.70 20.37 16.44
C LEU A 532 -16.42 21.09 15.28
N ALA A 533 -17.46 20.49 14.71
CA ALA A 533 -18.27 21.10 13.64
C ALA A 533 -19.21 22.22 14.12
N ARG A 534 -19.45 22.34 15.44
CA ARG A 534 -20.34 23.38 16.02
C ARG A 534 -19.59 24.64 16.46
N ASP A 535 -18.31 24.52 16.79
CA ASP A 535 -17.50 25.61 17.36
C ASP A 535 -16.84 26.51 16.28
N ARG A 536 -17.14 26.31 15.00
CA ARG A 536 -16.70 27.14 13.86
C ARG A 536 -17.90 27.52 13.00
#